data_AF-A0A2E0W4B5-F1
#
_entry.id   AF-A0A2E0W4B5-F1
#
_cell.length_a   1.000
_cell.length_b   1.000
_cell.length_c   1.000
_cell.angle_alpha   90.00
_cell.angle_beta   90.00
_cell.angle_gamma   90.00
#
_symmetry.space_group_name_H-M   'P 1'
#
loop_
_entity.id
_entity.type
_entity.pdbx_description
1 polymer ?
#
loop_
_entity_poly.entity_id
_entity_poly.type
_entity_poly.pdbx_seq_one_letter_code
_entity_poly.pdbx_strand_id
1 'polypeptide(L)'
;MKEKNLKKTINSAIIFTIAGIITIALLYFFQIIDQLFLNSAIYAILFNIINFVAAVYLFKSSLGKSNNTFLIKNLGGMGLRLIILLLVIFISLKFLNIDRYGFILVFFIFYFVYLILEINFFRLSSINKG
;
A
#
# COMPACT_ATOMS: atom_id res chain seq x y z
N MET A 1 -23.70 -2.34 -3.59
CA MET A 1 -23.13 -2.34 -2.22
C MET A 1 -21.60 -2.57 -2.19
N LYS A 2 -21.05 -3.60 -2.85
CA LYS A 2 -19.59 -3.86 -2.93
C LYS A 2 -18.78 -2.70 -3.51
N GLU A 3 -19.32 -2.02 -4.52
CA GLU A 3 -18.69 -0.87 -5.17
C GLU A 3 -18.63 0.38 -4.28
N LYS A 4 -19.60 0.56 -3.38
CA LYS A 4 -19.60 1.63 -2.37
C LYS A 4 -18.50 1.43 -1.33
N ASN A 5 -18.29 0.19 -0.89
CA ASN A 5 -17.20 -0.15 0.03
C ASN A 5 -15.84 0.01 -0.64
N LEU A 6 -15.72 -0.35 -1.92
CA LEU A 6 -14.49 -0.13 -2.69
C LEU A 6 -14.15 1.36 -2.81
N LYS A 7 -15.11 2.20 -3.19
CA LYS A 7 -14.93 3.66 -3.26
C LYS A 7 -14.52 4.24 -1.91
N LYS A 8 -15.13 3.77 -0.80
CA LYS A 8 -14.76 4.19 0.55
C LYS A 8 -13.30 3.83 0.87
N THR A 9 -12.87 2.61 0.61
CA THR A 9 -11.49 2.17 0.87
C THR A 9 -10.48 2.96 0.03
N ILE A 10 -10.78 3.18 -1.26
CA ILE A 10 -9.93 3.99 -2.15
C ILE A 10 -9.84 5.43 -1.62
N ASN A 11 -10.97 6.04 -1.25
CA ASN A 11 -10.96 7.40 -0.69
C ASN A 11 -10.15 7.47 0.62
N SER A 12 -10.29 6.50 1.53
CA SER A 12 -9.47 6.44 2.73
C SER A 12 -7.98 6.31 2.43
N ALA A 13 -7.61 5.49 1.44
CA ALA A 13 -6.22 5.36 0.99
C ALA A 13 -5.70 6.68 0.41
N ILE A 14 -6.48 7.35 -0.44
CA ILE A 14 -6.12 8.65 -1.04
C ILE A 14 -5.91 9.71 0.05
N ILE A 15 -6.87 9.85 0.98
CA ILE A 15 -6.78 10.82 2.08
C ILE A 15 -5.52 10.57 2.92
N PHE A 16 -5.27 9.31 3.30
CA PHE A 16 -4.07 8.96 4.05
C PHE A 16 -2.78 9.28 3.28
N THR A 17 -2.78 9.00 1.97
CA THR A 17 -1.63 9.27 1.09
C THR A 17 -1.34 10.76 0.98
N ILE A 18 -2.37 11.56 0.74
CA ILE A 18 -2.25 13.03 0.66
C ILE A 18 -1.77 13.57 2.01
N ALA A 19 -2.35 13.11 3.11
CA ALA A 19 -1.92 13.52 4.45
C ALA A 19 -0.44 13.19 4.68
N GLY A 20 0.00 11.97 4.35
CA GLY A 20 1.40 11.57 4.48
C GLY A 20 2.35 12.39 3.60
N ILE A 21 1.98 12.67 2.34
CA ILE A 21 2.76 13.55 1.45
C ILE A 21 2.87 14.96 2.04
N ILE A 22 1.77 15.52 2.54
CA ILE A 22 1.77 16.85 3.19
C ILE A 22 2.68 16.83 4.42
N THR A 23 2.60 15.80 5.26
CA THR A 23 3.48 15.67 6.43
C THR A 23 4.95 15.65 6.01
N ILE A 24 5.33 14.85 5.02
CA ILE A 24 6.71 14.78 4.53
C ILE A 24 7.15 16.13 3.93
N ALA A 25 6.30 16.78 3.15
CA ALA A 25 6.59 18.10 2.57
C ALA A 25 6.82 19.17 3.65
N LEU A 26 6.00 19.16 4.72
CA LEU A 26 6.19 20.06 5.86
C LEU A 26 7.50 19.77 6.60
N LEU A 27 7.82 18.50 6.86
CA LEU A 27 9.09 18.12 7.49
C LEU A 27 10.30 18.61 6.69
N TYR A 28 10.23 18.52 5.35
CA TYR A 28 11.26 19.06 4.47
C TYR A 28 11.32 20.59 4.51
N PHE A 29 10.17 21.26 4.45
CA PHE A 29 10.10 22.73 4.51
C PHE A 29 10.69 23.30 5.80
N PHE A 30 10.47 22.63 6.94
CA PHE A 30 11.07 22.99 8.23
C PHE A 30 12.52 22.50 8.40
N GLN A 31 13.13 21.93 7.36
CA GLN A 31 14.51 21.41 7.36
C GLN A 31 14.76 20.32 8.43
N ILE A 32 13.71 19.60 8.83
CA ILE A 32 13.80 18.47 9.77
C ILE A 32 14.36 17.23 9.06
N ILE A 33 14.06 17.09 7.77
CA ILE A 33 14.58 16.03 6.89
C ILE A 33 15.31 16.66 5.71
N ASP A 34 16.28 15.93 5.16
CA ASP A 34 17.05 16.35 3.99
C ASP A 34 16.42 15.89 2.67
N GLN A 35 17.01 16.33 1.55
CA GLN A 35 16.54 15.94 0.21
C GLN A 35 16.65 14.43 -0.03
N LEU A 36 17.66 13.79 0.56
CA LEU A 36 17.89 12.35 0.42
C LEU A 36 16.72 11.57 1.07
N PHE A 37 16.32 11.94 2.28
CA PHE A 37 15.16 11.39 2.96
C PHE A 37 13.87 11.65 2.19
N LEU A 38 13.66 12.88 1.68
CA LEU A 38 12.48 13.22 0.88
C LEU A 38 12.34 12.28 -0.33
N ASN A 39 13.40 12.09 -1.11
CA ASN A 39 13.41 11.18 -2.25
C ASN A 39 13.09 9.74 -1.81
N SER A 40 13.68 9.30 -0.71
CA SER A 40 13.46 7.98 -0.11
C SER A 40 11.99 7.76 0.25
N ALA A 41 11.38 8.76 0.88
CA ALA A 41 9.98 8.73 1.27
C ALA A 41 9.05 8.68 0.05
N ILE A 42 9.35 9.44 -1.00
CA ILE A 42 8.59 9.42 -2.26
C ILE A 42 8.63 8.03 -2.90
N TYR A 43 9.81 7.41 -3.00
CA TYR A 43 9.93 6.05 -3.55
C TYR A 43 9.15 5.03 -2.70
N ALA A 44 9.26 5.11 -1.37
CA ALA A 44 8.52 4.24 -0.46
C ALA A 44 7.00 4.34 -0.63
N ILE A 45 6.48 5.57 -0.79
CA ILE A 45 5.05 5.81 -1.04
C ILE A 45 4.64 5.23 -2.39
N LEU A 46 5.42 5.49 -3.45
CA LEU A 46 5.14 5.00 -4.80
C LEU A 46 5.02 3.47 -4.83
N PHE A 47 5.97 2.75 -4.24
CA PHE A 47 5.92 1.28 -4.19
C PHE A 47 4.71 0.76 -3.41
N ASN A 48 4.33 1.42 -2.33
CA ASN A 48 3.14 1.04 -1.57
C ASN A 48 1.84 1.31 -2.33
N ILE A 49 1.76 2.40 -3.11
CA ILE A 49 0.60 2.67 -3.97
C ILE A 49 0.48 1.55 -5.01
N ILE A 50 1.58 1.17 -5.68
CA ILE A 50 1.58 0.09 -6.67
C ILE A 50 1.09 -1.22 -6.02
N ASN A 51 1.59 -1.55 -4.83
CA ASN A 51 1.17 -2.73 -4.07
C ASN A 51 -0.33 -2.71 -3.72
N PHE A 52 -0.85 -1.56 -3.30
CA PHE A 52 -2.27 -1.39 -2.97
C PHE A 52 -3.17 -1.48 -4.21
N VAL A 53 -2.76 -0.87 -5.33
CA VAL A 53 -3.47 -0.96 -6.62
C VAL A 53 -3.54 -2.41 -7.08
N ALA A 54 -2.45 -3.17 -6.96
CA ALA A 54 -2.44 -4.60 -7.26
C ALA A 54 -3.42 -5.39 -6.36
N ALA A 55 -3.49 -5.05 -5.07
CA ALA A 55 -4.46 -5.62 -4.13
C ALA A 55 -5.90 -5.43 -4.61
N VAL A 56 -6.25 -4.18 -4.93
CA VAL A 56 -7.58 -3.79 -5.38
C VAL A 56 -7.94 -4.49 -6.70
N TYR A 57 -6.99 -4.59 -7.63
CA TYR A 57 -7.18 -5.30 -8.89
C TYR A 57 -7.44 -6.80 -8.67
N LEU A 58 -6.61 -7.47 -7.87
CA LEU A 58 -6.77 -8.89 -7.54
C LEU A 58 -8.13 -9.15 -6.90
N PHE A 59 -8.52 -8.31 -5.94
CA PHE A 59 -9.83 -8.39 -5.30
C PHE A 59 -10.96 -8.23 -6.31
N LYS A 60 -10.95 -7.16 -7.11
CA LYS A 60 -11.98 -6.88 -8.12
C LYS A 60 -12.12 -8.05 -9.10
N SER A 61 -11.01 -8.63 -9.54
CA SER A 61 -10.99 -9.78 -10.46
C SER A 61 -11.45 -11.10 -9.82
N SER A 62 -11.55 -11.15 -8.49
CA SER A 62 -11.99 -12.31 -7.72
C SER A 62 -13.47 -12.22 -7.29
N LEU A 63 -14.09 -11.04 -7.44
CA LEU A 63 -15.49 -10.83 -7.08
C LEU A 63 -16.41 -11.74 -7.90
N GLY A 64 -17.31 -12.44 -7.22
CA GLY A 64 -18.26 -13.35 -7.85
C GLY A 64 -17.68 -14.67 -8.34
N LYS A 65 -16.38 -14.93 -8.12
CA LYS A 65 -15.73 -16.23 -8.39
C LYS A 65 -15.89 -17.18 -7.19
N SER A 66 -15.55 -18.45 -7.40
CA SER A 66 -15.58 -19.48 -6.36
C SER A 66 -14.67 -19.12 -5.18
N ASN A 67 -14.96 -19.69 -4.00
CA ASN A 67 -14.16 -19.44 -2.80
C ASN A 67 -12.67 -19.80 -3.02
N ASN A 68 -12.38 -20.88 -3.73
CA ASN A 68 -11.00 -21.27 -4.05
C ASN A 68 -10.28 -20.19 -4.88
N THR A 69 -10.91 -19.68 -5.95
CA THR A 69 -10.35 -18.60 -6.75
C THR A 69 -10.21 -17.30 -5.96
N PHE A 70 -11.15 -17.01 -5.06
CA PHE A 70 -11.08 -15.84 -4.19
C PHE A 70 -9.87 -15.92 -3.23
N LEU A 71 -9.66 -17.07 -2.59
CA LEU A 71 -8.54 -17.28 -1.67
C LEU A 71 -7.20 -17.22 -2.41
N ILE A 72 -7.07 -17.89 -3.55
CA ILE A 72 -5.83 -17.88 -4.34
C ILE A 72 -5.47 -16.46 -4.78
N LYS A 73 -6.44 -15.69 -5.28
CA LYS A 73 -6.17 -14.33 -5.77
C LYS A 73 -5.81 -13.34 -4.66
N ASN A 74 -6.47 -13.42 -3.50
CA ASN A 74 -6.27 -12.44 -2.43
C ASN A 74 -5.17 -12.87 -1.44
N LEU A 75 -5.24 -14.08 -0.88
CA LEU A 75 -4.23 -14.59 0.06
C LEU A 75 -2.96 -15.04 -0.67
N GLY A 76 -3.10 -15.82 -1.75
CA GLY A 76 -1.95 -16.21 -2.58
C GLY A 76 -1.29 -14.98 -3.22
N GLY A 77 -2.10 -14.05 -3.74
CA GLY A 77 -1.63 -12.77 -4.26
C GLY A 77 -0.97 -11.87 -3.21
N MET A 78 -1.41 -11.92 -1.94
CA MET A 78 -0.74 -11.26 -0.83
C MET A 78 0.66 -11.85 -0.58
N GLY A 79 0.79 -13.18 -0.60
CA GLY A 79 2.10 -13.85 -0.47
C GLY A 79 3.06 -13.47 -1.60
N LEU A 80 2.58 -13.49 -2.86
CA LEU A 80 3.39 -13.07 -4.01
C LEU A 80 3.83 -11.59 -3.89
N ARG A 81 2.89 -10.70 -3.53
CA ARG A 81 3.18 -9.28 -3.32
C ARG A 81 4.21 -9.05 -2.23
N LEU A 82 4.18 -9.81 -1.13
CA LEU A 82 5.20 -9.75 -0.08
C LEU A 82 6.60 -10.07 -0.61
N ILE A 83 6.74 -11.12 -1.42
CA ILE A 83 8.02 -11.48 -2.05
C ILE A 83 8.49 -10.37 -2.99
N ILE A 84 7.59 -9.83 -3.81
CA ILE A 84 7.90 -8.71 -4.72
C ILE A 84 8.33 -7.47 -3.92
N LEU A 85 7.65 -7.14 -2.82
CA LEU A 85 8.01 -6.00 -1.98
C LEU A 85 9.39 -6.19 -1.34
N LEU A 86 9.72 -7.40 -0.87
CA LEU A 86 11.05 -7.70 -0.36
C LEU A 86 12.13 -7.48 -1.41
N LEU A 87 11.89 -7.93 -2.65
CA LEU A 87 12.81 -7.68 -3.77
C LEU A 87 12.94 -6.19 -4.07
N VAL A 88 11.82 -5.45 -4.08
CA VAL A 88 11.81 -4.00 -4.29
C VAL A 88 12.59 -3.27 -3.21
N ILE A 89 12.41 -3.63 -1.93
CA ILE A 89 13.19 -3.08 -0.82
C ILE A 89 14.68 -3.36 -1.04
N PHE A 90 15.05 -4.61 -1.33
CA PHE A 90 16.44 -4.99 -1.52
C PHE A 90 17.11 -4.25 -2.70
N ILE A 91 16.42 -4.16 -3.83
CA ILE A 91 16.89 -3.41 -5.00
C ILE A 91 17.00 -1.92 -4.66
N SER A 92 16.01 -1.35 -3.98
CA SER A 92 16.03 0.06 -3.59
C SER A 92 17.21 0.38 -2.70
N LEU A 93 17.47 -0.42 -1.67
CA LEU A 93 18.58 -0.18 -0.74
C LEU A 93 19.97 -0.38 -1.36
N LYS A 94 20.07 -1.19 -2.42
CA LYS A 94 21.34 -1.49 -3.09
C LYS A 94 21.65 -0.56 -4.26
N PHE A 95 20.64 -0.18 -5.04
CA PHE A 95 20.84 0.53 -6.31
C PHE A 95 20.39 2.00 -6.28
N LEU A 96 19.46 2.38 -5.40
CA LEU A 96 19.09 3.77 -5.25
C LEU A 96 20.00 4.41 -4.21
N ASN A 97 20.54 5.60 -4.54
CA ASN A 97 21.23 6.43 -3.56
C ASN A 97 20.16 7.13 -2.69
N ILE A 98 19.64 6.40 -1.70
CA ILE A 98 18.55 6.82 -0.82
C ILE A 98 18.95 6.66 0.65
N ASP A 99 18.28 7.43 1.50
CA ASP A 99 18.35 7.28 2.95
C ASP A 99 17.62 5.99 3.34
N ARG A 100 18.41 5.02 3.81
CA ARG A 100 17.93 3.65 4.07
C ARG A 100 16.88 3.63 5.18
N TYR A 101 17.12 4.40 6.23
CA TYR A 101 16.26 4.40 7.41
C TYR A 101 14.92 5.10 7.12
N GLY A 102 14.96 6.23 6.42
CA GLY A 102 13.79 6.97 5.97
C GLY A 102 12.95 6.19 4.98
N PHE A 103 13.59 5.52 4.01
CA PHE A 103 12.89 4.61 3.11
C PHE A 103 12.14 3.53 3.90
N ILE A 104 12.85 2.78 4.76
CA ILE A 104 12.27 1.66 5.51
C ILE A 104 11.13 2.13 6.42
N LEU A 105 11.32 3.25 7.13
CA LEU A 105 10.32 3.82 8.03
C LEU A 105 9.04 4.19 7.30
N VAL A 106 9.14 5.00 6.25
CA VAL A 106 7.98 5.44 5.46
C VAL A 106 7.33 4.25 4.77
N PHE A 107 8.14 3.33 4.25
CA PHE A 107 7.64 2.13 3.59
C PHE A 107 6.76 1.30 4.52
N PHE A 108 7.22 1.00 5.75
CA PHE A 108 6.45 0.19 6.69
C PHE A 108 5.18 0.90 7.17
N ILE A 109 5.24 2.21 7.44
CA ILE A 109 4.05 2.99 7.84
C ILE A 109 2.96 2.88 6.77
N PHE A 110 3.31 3.17 5.51
CA PHE A 110 2.36 3.08 4.40
C PHE A 110 1.88 1.65 4.15
N TYR A 111 2.79 0.68 4.21
CA TYR A 111 2.47 -0.73 4.03
C TYR A 111 1.43 -1.21 5.04
N PHE A 112 1.63 -0.96 6.33
CA PHE A 112 0.71 -1.42 7.37
C PHE A 112 -0.65 -0.74 7.27
N VAL A 113 -0.69 0.57 6.97
CA VAL A 113 -1.97 1.27 6.82
C VAL A 113 -2.74 0.75 5.61
N TYR A 114 -2.10 0.55 4.45
CA TYR A 114 -2.75 -0.03 3.28
C TYR A 114 -3.19 -1.47 3.51
N LEU A 115 -2.41 -2.25 4.24
CA LEU A 115 -2.79 -3.60 4.66
C LEU A 115 -4.05 -3.60 5.53
N ILE A 116 -4.15 -2.69 6.50
CA ILE A 116 -5.34 -2.54 7.34
C ILE A 116 -6.55 -2.15 6.47
N LEU A 117 -6.38 -1.23 5.52
CA LEU A 117 -7.44 -0.85 4.58
C LEU A 117 -7.89 -2.04 3.71
N GLU A 118 -6.95 -2.86 3.23
CA GLU A 118 -7.22 -4.07 2.47
C GLU A 118 -8.04 -5.09 3.29
N ILE A 119 -7.61 -5.39 4.52
CA ILE A 119 -8.31 -6.32 5.42
C ILE A 119 -9.72 -5.83 5.72
N ASN A 120 -9.88 -4.54 6.05
CA ASN A 120 -11.18 -3.95 6.32
C ASN A 120 -12.11 -4.02 5.11
N PHE A 121 -11.56 -3.82 3.91
CA PHE A 121 -12.32 -3.93 2.67
C PHE A 121 -12.81 -5.36 2.42
N PHE A 122 -11.97 -6.36 2.69
CA PHE A 122 -12.36 -7.77 2.58
C PHE A 122 -13.47 -8.12 3.56
N ARG A 123 -13.33 -7.71 4.83
CA ARG A 123 -14.33 -7.94 5.88
C ARG A 123 -15.69 -7.34 5.52
N LEU A 124 -15.73 -6.07 5.10
CA LEU A 124 -16.98 -5.41 4.73
C LEU A 124 -17.64 -6.02 3.47
N SER A 125 -16.84 -6.67 2.63
CA SER A 125 -17.33 -7.30 1.41
C SER A 125 -17.74 -8.77 1.59
N SER A 126 -17.25 -9.43 2.64
CA SER A 126 -17.61 -10.82 2.98
C SER A 126 -18.88 -10.90 3.84
N ILE A 127 -19.10 -9.97 4.79
CA ILE A 127 -20.27 -9.97 5.68
C ILE A 127 -21.59 -9.80 4.91
N ASN A 128 -21.57 -9.11 3.76
CA ASN A 128 -22.77 -8.92 2.91
C ASN A 128 -23.04 -10.09 1.93
N LYS A 129 -22.56 -11.29 2.26
CA LYS A 129 -22.92 -12.56 1.59
C LYS A 129 -23.83 -13.45 2.45
N GLY A 130 -24.05 -13.09 3.72
CA GLY A 130 -24.97 -13.78 4.64
C GLY A 130 -26.35 -13.15 4.59
#